data_AF-A0A430FRZ5-F1
#
_entry.id   AF-A0A430FRZ5-F1
#
_cell.length_a   1.000
_cell.length_b   1.000
_cell.length_c   1.000
_cell.angle_alpha   90.00
_cell.angle_beta   90.00
_cell.angle_gamma   90.00
#
_symmetry.space_group_name_H-M   'P 1'
#
loop_
_entity.id
_entity.type
_entity.pdbx_description
1 polymer ?
#
loop_
_entity_poly.entity_id
_entity_poly.type
_entity_poly.pdbx_seq_one_letter_code
_entity_poly.pdbx_strand_id
1 'polypeptide(L)'
;MKAHGRLHRGVLALLFVIVTIAPSTSAQATVVQHVSDSQTNAATTSESAVNHTDSDETSGNTSDTSNVIPSNYGHWGNVAWNFYKGNKVMDVATYNDTNVGENPGKFLRRDPRDFEALRLTKTIRIRHDIWIDDPSYLREMFKGAENLTTIEGLQHLKTIKRMKSDAIIWLNSMFEGTNIQNIDCSQLDFGGRRIITDDMFRGAKSVDLSKLNFPFDHVIEAHDMFSDMKQLQKISLTHEGKETVAPGLTAIDRMFDGDEALQSIEWKLRGPNIRSAKSLFNNCKSLTAVNLDALQSEKLELVTAMFANCRSLRSVSLQNFLPHINIYKLQDSKDFLYKAPVEDFIVPHQFLNQLYDVSNKNRYYAFPFERNADDEWEWIEQNAIEPEQKQQTLEEWLLDDDYDDTDLMMLHRIADE
;
A
#
# COMPACT_ATOMS: atom_id res chain seq x y z
N MET A 1 4.74 -31.58 41.80
CA MET A 1 6.21 -31.47 41.63
C MET A 1 6.79 -32.84 41.31
N LYS A 2 7.05 -33.13 40.03
CA LYS A 2 8.09 -34.05 39.57
C LYS A 2 8.33 -33.74 38.10
N ALA A 3 9.53 -33.22 37.84
CA ALA A 3 10.01 -32.82 36.54
C ALA A 3 10.37 -34.05 35.71
N HIS A 4 9.95 -34.07 34.45
CA HIS A 4 10.59 -34.88 33.43
C HIS A 4 11.00 -33.95 32.29
N GLY A 5 12.30 -33.64 32.25
CA GLY A 5 12.94 -33.01 31.10
C GLY A 5 12.97 -33.99 29.93
N ARG A 6 12.50 -33.52 28.77
CA ARG A 6 12.76 -34.17 27.48
C ARG A 6 13.85 -33.38 26.76
N LEU A 7 14.94 -34.08 26.48
CA LEU A 7 16.05 -33.68 25.62
C LEU A 7 15.52 -33.35 24.22
N HIS A 8 15.67 -32.11 23.77
CA HIS A 8 15.67 -31.79 22.35
C HIS A 8 16.96 -32.32 21.72
N ARG A 9 16.84 -33.35 20.88
CA ARG A 9 17.86 -33.69 19.89
C ARG A 9 17.48 -33.01 18.59
N GLY A 10 18.28 -32.01 18.21
CA GLY A 10 18.20 -31.36 16.90
C GLY A 10 18.54 -32.35 15.79
N VAL A 11 17.79 -32.26 14.70
CA VAL A 11 18.19 -32.77 13.40
C VAL A 11 18.16 -31.58 12.46
N LEU A 12 19.35 -31.03 12.22
CA LEU A 12 19.63 -30.15 11.08
C LEU A 12 19.50 -31.00 9.81
N ALA A 13 18.52 -30.69 8.96
CA ALA A 13 18.57 -31.07 7.56
C ALA A 13 19.17 -29.90 6.76
N LEU A 14 20.49 -29.95 6.57
CA LEU A 14 21.20 -29.11 5.58
C LEU A 14 20.75 -29.53 4.18
N LEU A 15 20.04 -28.65 3.48
CA LEU A 15 19.89 -28.71 2.03
C LEU A 15 20.89 -27.73 1.40
N PHE A 16 22.00 -28.27 0.92
CA PHE A 16 22.94 -27.58 0.04
C PHE A 16 22.29 -27.40 -1.34
N VAL A 17 21.96 -26.16 -1.71
CA VAL A 17 21.80 -25.77 -3.11
C VAL A 17 22.99 -24.89 -3.47
N ILE A 18 23.92 -25.47 -4.22
CA ILE A 18 25.03 -24.76 -4.84
C ILE A 18 24.45 -24.02 -6.05
N VAL A 19 24.22 -22.71 -5.92
CA VAL A 19 24.09 -21.81 -7.07
C VAL A 19 25.40 -21.08 -7.22
N THR A 20 26.18 -21.45 -8.23
CA THR A 20 27.35 -20.71 -8.68
C THR A 20 26.90 -19.40 -9.33
N ILE A 21 27.04 -18.29 -8.61
CA ILE A 21 26.89 -16.94 -9.17
C ILE A 21 28.28 -16.48 -9.63
N ALA A 22 28.44 -16.29 -10.95
CA ALA A 22 29.57 -15.60 -11.53
C ALA A 22 29.48 -14.10 -11.21
N PRO A 23 30.57 -13.43 -10.77
CA PRO A 23 30.56 -11.98 -10.60
C PRO A 23 30.65 -11.30 -11.96
N SER A 24 29.60 -10.58 -12.36
CA SER A 24 29.66 -9.62 -13.46
C SER A 24 30.38 -8.35 -12.99
N THR A 25 31.55 -8.13 -13.57
CA THR A 25 32.31 -6.89 -13.48
C THR A 25 31.63 -5.81 -14.32
N SER A 26 31.44 -4.60 -13.76
CA SER A 26 31.33 -3.40 -14.58
C SER A 26 32.00 -2.20 -13.90
N ALA A 27 33.18 -1.91 -14.45
CA ALA A 27 33.80 -0.60 -14.69
C ALA A 27 33.50 0.55 -13.71
N GLN A 28 34.50 0.82 -12.86
CA GLN A 28 34.78 2.15 -12.35
C GLN A 28 35.13 3.09 -13.51
N ALA A 29 34.34 4.15 -13.70
CA ALA A 29 34.72 5.26 -14.57
C ALA A 29 35.51 6.29 -13.74
N THR A 30 36.74 6.50 -14.17
CA THR A 30 37.73 7.43 -13.63
C THR A 30 37.25 8.89 -13.73
N VAL A 31 37.31 9.59 -12.59
CA VAL A 31 37.15 11.04 -12.51
C VAL A 31 38.35 11.71 -13.16
N VAL A 32 38.14 12.42 -14.27
CA VAL A 32 39.13 13.36 -14.82
C VAL A 32 38.72 14.76 -14.37
N GLN A 33 39.58 15.38 -13.57
CA GLN A 33 39.54 16.80 -13.28
C GLN A 33 39.78 17.61 -14.55
N HIS A 34 38.94 18.59 -14.83
CA HIS A 34 39.38 19.76 -15.59
C HIS A 34 38.88 21.04 -14.92
N VAL A 35 39.86 21.78 -14.42
CA VAL A 35 39.81 23.19 -14.05
C VAL A 35 39.71 24.00 -15.34
N SER A 36 38.80 24.96 -15.39
CA SER A 36 39.07 26.29 -15.97
C SER A 36 37.98 27.29 -15.60
N ASP A 37 38.45 28.40 -15.05
CA ASP A 37 37.74 29.64 -14.82
C ASP A 37 37.20 30.23 -16.13
N SER A 38 36.05 30.91 -16.09
CA SER A 38 36.02 32.38 -16.18
C SER A 38 34.65 32.95 -16.60
N GLN A 39 34.31 34.05 -15.92
CA GLN A 39 33.54 35.21 -16.38
C GLN A 39 32.02 35.11 -16.51
N THR A 40 31.41 35.57 -15.43
CA THR A 40 30.22 36.44 -15.37
C THR A 40 30.14 37.44 -16.53
N ASN A 41 28.97 37.51 -17.19
CA ASN A 41 28.41 38.79 -17.62
C ASN A 41 26.88 38.73 -17.65
N ALA A 42 26.31 39.86 -17.25
CA ALA A 42 24.92 40.05 -16.87
C ALA A 42 23.96 40.24 -18.05
N ALA A 43 22.72 39.81 -17.80
CA ALA A 43 21.43 40.36 -18.21
C ALA A 43 21.33 41.26 -19.45
N THR A 44 20.46 40.88 -20.38
CA THR A 44 19.54 41.85 -21.00
C THR A 44 18.25 41.17 -21.47
N THR A 45 17.15 41.78 -21.07
CA THR A 45 15.75 41.53 -21.40
C THR A 45 15.42 41.72 -22.88
N SER A 46 14.51 40.93 -23.44
CA SER A 46 13.42 41.46 -24.29
C SER A 46 12.34 40.41 -24.56
N GLU A 47 11.11 40.80 -24.25
CA GLU A 47 9.87 40.18 -24.69
C GLU A 47 9.69 40.34 -26.21
N SER A 48 9.13 39.33 -26.88
CA SER A 48 8.23 39.57 -28.02
C SER A 48 7.33 38.35 -28.25
N ALA A 49 6.03 38.63 -28.27
CA ALA A 49 4.96 37.71 -28.59
C ALA A 49 4.87 37.47 -30.11
N VAL A 50 4.59 36.23 -30.54
CA VAL A 50 4.03 35.95 -31.87
C VAL A 50 3.04 34.78 -31.80
N ASN A 51 1.92 34.97 -32.51
CA ASN A 51 0.75 34.10 -32.64
C ASN A 51 0.97 32.80 -33.45
N HIS A 52 0.12 31.82 -33.10
CA HIS A 52 -0.42 30.64 -33.82
C HIS A 52 -0.10 30.41 -35.31
N THR A 53 0.16 29.14 -35.65
CA THR A 53 -0.57 28.33 -36.65
C THR A 53 -0.38 26.82 -36.43
N ASP A 54 -1.46 26.05 -36.58
CA ASP A 54 -1.53 24.57 -36.59
C ASP A 54 -0.89 23.96 -37.85
N SER A 55 -0.30 22.76 -37.74
CA SER A 55 -0.49 21.64 -38.69
C SER A 55 0.22 20.34 -38.26
N ASP A 56 -0.59 19.28 -38.20
CA ASP A 56 -0.37 17.87 -38.55
C ASP A 56 0.62 16.93 -37.85
N GLU A 57 0.05 15.74 -37.60
CA GLU A 57 0.63 14.50 -37.08
C GLU A 57 1.70 13.91 -38.00
N THR A 58 2.78 13.36 -37.42
CA THR A 58 3.28 12.00 -37.76
C THR A 58 4.43 11.55 -36.86
N SER A 59 4.30 10.29 -36.42
CA SER A 59 5.32 9.31 -36.01
C SER A 59 6.30 9.63 -34.87
N GLY A 60 6.36 8.67 -33.94
CA GLY A 60 7.21 8.69 -32.76
C GLY A 60 8.69 8.87 -33.09
N ASN A 61 9.33 9.69 -32.27
CA ASN A 61 10.76 9.72 -32.12
C ASN A 61 11.07 10.07 -30.67
N THR A 62 11.97 9.32 -30.06
CA THR A 62 12.51 9.58 -28.72
C THR A 62 13.27 10.91 -28.76
N SER A 63 12.57 12.01 -28.48
CA SER A 63 13.17 13.34 -28.52
C SER A 63 13.68 13.74 -27.15
N ASP A 64 15.01 13.79 -27.05
CA ASP A 64 15.71 14.72 -26.19
C ASP A 64 14.97 16.08 -26.18
N THR A 65 14.43 16.47 -25.02
CA THR A 65 13.49 17.60 -24.88
C THR A 65 14.20 18.95 -24.80
N SER A 66 15.47 19.04 -25.20
CA SER A 66 16.27 20.25 -25.09
C SER A 66 15.83 21.40 -26.02
N ASN A 67 14.94 21.17 -27.00
CA ASN A 67 14.53 22.17 -28.01
C ASN A 67 13.01 22.37 -28.21
N VAL A 68 12.14 21.85 -27.34
CA VAL A 68 10.68 22.05 -27.47
C VAL A 68 10.22 23.18 -26.54
N ILE A 69 9.50 24.19 -27.06
CA ILE A 69 8.93 25.27 -26.26
C ILE A 69 7.76 24.74 -25.42
N PRO A 70 7.72 24.97 -24.09
CA PRO A 70 6.61 24.53 -23.26
C PRO A 70 5.31 25.25 -23.65
N SER A 71 4.20 24.51 -23.70
CA SER A 71 2.87 25.06 -23.98
C SER A 71 2.29 25.82 -22.79
N ASN A 72 2.72 25.46 -21.59
CA ASN A 72 2.38 26.11 -20.34
C ASN A 72 3.55 25.93 -19.38
N TYR A 73 3.77 26.89 -18.49
CA TYR A 73 4.85 26.86 -17.54
C TYR A 73 4.48 27.67 -16.30
N GLY A 74 5.16 27.41 -15.19
CA GLY A 74 4.91 28.10 -13.95
C GLY A 74 5.89 27.70 -12.87
N HIS A 75 5.52 28.05 -11.64
CA HIS A 75 6.34 27.78 -10.46
C HIS A 75 5.48 27.31 -9.31
N TRP A 76 5.96 26.34 -8.56
CA TRP A 76 5.44 25.97 -7.25
C TRP A 76 6.44 26.40 -6.19
N GLY A 77 6.19 27.55 -5.57
CA GLY A 77 7.23 28.29 -4.86
C GLY A 77 8.42 28.57 -5.77
N ASN A 78 9.61 28.08 -5.43
CA ASN A 78 10.81 28.21 -6.26
C ASN A 78 10.97 27.09 -7.31
N VAL A 79 10.07 26.10 -7.34
CA VAL A 79 10.16 24.96 -8.26
C VAL A 79 9.54 25.30 -9.60
N ALA A 80 10.36 25.57 -10.61
CA ALA A 80 9.89 25.75 -11.98
C ALA A 80 9.31 24.45 -12.56
N TRP A 81 8.23 24.55 -13.31
CA TRP A 81 7.65 23.44 -14.07
C TRP A 81 7.28 23.88 -15.50
N ASN A 82 7.40 22.94 -16.44
CA ASN A 82 7.10 23.11 -17.86
C ASN A 82 6.17 22.00 -18.31
N PHE A 83 5.05 22.35 -18.93
CA PHE A 83 4.09 21.41 -19.50
C PHE A 83 4.08 21.49 -21.03
N TYR A 84 4.18 20.33 -21.66
CA TYR A 84 4.22 20.16 -23.11
C TYR A 84 2.93 19.50 -23.58
N LYS A 85 2.02 20.30 -24.17
CA LYS A 85 0.67 19.83 -24.53
C LYS A 85 0.66 18.79 -25.65
N GLY A 86 1.69 18.76 -26.51
CA GLY A 86 1.81 17.82 -27.62
C GLY A 86 1.97 16.37 -27.16
N ASN A 87 2.87 16.12 -26.21
CA ASN A 87 3.15 14.78 -25.68
C ASN A 87 2.55 14.53 -24.27
N LYS A 88 1.89 15.53 -23.67
CA LYS A 88 1.27 15.45 -22.32
C LYS A 88 2.29 15.21 -21.20
N VAL A 89 3.51 15.71 -21.37
CA VAL A 89 4.58 15.58 -20.38
C VAL A 89 4.71 16.86 -19.58
N MET A 90 4.97 16.72 -18.28
CA MET A 90 5.36 17.81 -17.40
C MET A 90 6.75 17.56 -16.83
N ASP A 91 7.65 18.52 -17.02
CA ASP A 91 8.91 18.57 -16.31
C ASP A 91 8.78 19.44 -15.07
N VAL A 92 9.32 18.95 -13.95
CA VAL A 92 9.34 19.65 -12.67
C VAL A 92 10.79 19.79 -12.22
N ALA A 93 11.14 20.94 -11.62
CA ALA A 93 12.51 21.35 -11.30
C ALA A 93 13.37 21.40 -12.57
N THR A 94 12.96 22.21 -13.56
CA THR A 94 13.47 22.13 -14.94
C THR A 94 14.92 22.56 -15.14
N TYR A 95 15.49 23.37 -14.25
CA TYR A 95 16.78 24.04 -14.48
C TYR A 95 17.90 23.56 -13.57
N ASN A 96 17.60 23.38 -12.29
CA ASN A 96 18.56 23.05 -11.27
C ASN A 96 17.87 22.49 -10.04
N ASP A 97 18.72 21.91 -9.20
CA ASP A 97 18.48 21.63 -7.80
C ASP A 97 17.90 22.87 -7.10
N THR A 98 16.75 22.72 -6.44
CA THR A 98 16.01 23.83 -5.83
C THR A 98 15.25 23.40 -4.59
N ASN A 99 14.79 24.35 -3.78
CA ASN A 99 13.87 24.09 -2.68
C ASN A 99 12.45 24.54 -3.05
N VAL A 100 11.45 24.19 -2.23
CA VAL A 100 10.08 24.65 -2.48
C VAL A 100 9.93 26.12 -2.08
N GLY A 101 10.52 26.51 -0.96
CA GLY A 101 10.44 27.87 -0.41
C GLY A 101 9.17 28.11 0.42
N GLU A 102 8.96 29.37 0.81
CA GLU A 102 7.87 29.76 1.70
C GLU A 102 6.54 29.94 0.94
N ASN A 103 5.44 29.44 1.54
CA ASN A 103 4.07 29.63 1.07
C ASN A 103 3.83 29.30 -0.42
N PRO A 104 4.25 28.13 -0.91
CA PRO A 104 4.16 27.78 -2.33
C PRO A 104 2.71 27.57 -2.82
N GLY A 105 1.76 27.45 -1.88
CA GLY A 105 0.41 26.92 -2.15
C GLY A 105 0.44 25.44 -2.53
N LYS A 106 -0.70 24.89 -2.94
CA LYS A 106 -0.79 23.52 -3.46
C LYS A 106 -0.20 23.46 -4.87
N PHE A 107 0.54 22.40 -5.18
CA PHE A 107 1.12 22.17 -6.51
C PHE A 107 0.02 22.15 -7.57
N LEU A 108 0.16 22.97 -8.62
CA LEU A 108 -0.80 23.10 -9.73
C LEU A 108 -2.26 23.38 -9.32
N ARG A 109 -2.47 24.31 -8.39
CA ARG A 109 -3.82 24.71 -7.93
C ARG A 109 -4.09 26.22 -7.91
N ARG A 110 -3.19 27.05 -8.44
CA ARG A 110 -3.29 28.50 -8.22
C ARG A 110 -4.22 29.18 -9.21
N ASP A 111 -4.21 28.74 -10.46
CA ASP A 111 -4.94 29.41 -11.54
C ASP A 111 -5.44 28.42 -12.61
N PRO A 112 -6.32 28.83 -13.55
CA PRO A 112 -6.86 27.94 -14.56
C PRO A 112 -5.83 27.20 -15.43
N ARG A 113 -4.64 27.78 -15.65
CA ARG A 113 -3.56 27.15 -16.43
C ARG A 113 -2.95 25.99 -15.65
N ASP A 114 -2.77 26.16 -14.34
CA ASP A 114 -2.33 25.08 -13.46
C ASP A 114 -3.30 23.88 -13.55
N PHE A 115 -4.61 24.13 -13.45
CA PHE A 115 -5.63 23.09 -13.56
C PHE A 115 -5.64 22.42 -14.94
N GLU A 116 -5.47 23.18 -16.04
CA GLU A 116 -5.35 22.59 -17.38
C GLU A 116 -4.12 21.69 -17.48
N ALA A 117 -2.96 22.14 -17.01
CA ALA A 117 -1.73 21.36 -17.03
C ALA A 117 -1.88 20.07 -16.22
N LEU A 118 -2.37 20.16 -14.98
CA LEU A 118 -2.61 18.99 -14.12
C LEU A 118 -3.57 17.99 -14.78
N ARG A 119 -4.70 18.46 -15.31
CA ARG A 119 -5.71 17.62 -15.94
C ARG A 119 -5.18 16.92 -17.19
N LEU A 120 -4.35 17.58 -17.99
CA LEU A 120 -3.87 17.03 -19.26
C LEU A 120 -2.61 16.17 -19.13
N THR A 121 -1.85 16.31 -18.05
CA THR A 121 -0.57 15.61 -17.88
C THR A 121 -0.77 14.10 -17.77
N LYS A 122 0.02 13.36 -18.56
CA LYS A 122 0.12 11.90 -18.51
C LYS A 122 1.41 11.42 -17.84
N THR A 123 2.50 12.16 -18.04
CA THR A 123 3.80 11.81 -17.48
C THR A 123 4.39 13.01 -16.75
N ILE A 124 4.85 12.81 -15.52
CA ILE A 124 5.64 13.79 -14.78
C ILE A 124 7.08 13.31 -14.72
N ARG A 125 8.03 14.21 -14.94
CA ARG A 125 9.46 13.96 -14.81
C ARG A 125 10.07 14.99 -13.87
N ILE A 126 10.53 14.55 -12.71
CA ILE A 126 11.27 15.40 -11.78
C ILE A 126 12.73 15.38 -12.24
N ARG A 127 13.25 16.52 -12.67
CA ARG A 127 14.52 16.61 -13.42
C ARG A 127 15.74 16.83 -12.54
N HIS A 128 15.53 17.46 -11.38
CA HIS A 128 16.57 17.84 -10.43
C HIS A 128 16.04 17.72 -9.01
N ASP A 129 16.93 17.74 -8.01
CA ASP A 129 16.54 17.60 -6.61
C ASP A 129 15.63 18.75 -6.17
N ILE A 130 14.57 18.40 -5.45
CA ILE A 130 13.63 19.32 -4.80
C ILE A 130 13.74 19.11 -3.29
N TRP A 131 14.29 20.09 -2.58
CA TRP A 131 14.28 20.09 -1.11
C TRP A 131 12.94 20.63 -0.58
N ILE A 132 12.19 19.73 0.05
CA ILE A 132 10.95 20.02 0.75
C ILE A 132 11.27 20.72 2.07
N ASP A 133 10.89 22.01 2.17
CA ASP A 133 11.14 22.85 3.36
C ASP A 133 10.14 22.59 4.48
N ASP A 134 8.88 22.29 4.13
CA ASP A 134 7.79 22.01 5.07
C ASP A 134 7.24 20.59 4.86
N PRO A 135 7.09 19.79 5.92
CA PRO A 135 6.67 18.40 5.82
C PRO A 135 5.29 18.18 5.19
N SER A 136 4.45 19.22 5.10
CA SER A 136 3.09 19.13 4.55
C SER A 136 3.01 19.37 3.04
N TYR A 137 4.08 19.85 2.41
CA TYR A 137 4.03 20.31 1.01
C TYR A 137 3.76 19.21 -0.03
N LEU A 138 4.03 17.94 0.29
CA LEU A 138 3.72 16.81 -0.60
C LEU A 138 2.25 16.36 -0.52
N ARG A 139 1.50 16.85 0.46
CA ARG A 139 0.07 16.58 0.59
C ARG A 139 -0.68 17.03 -0.66
N GLU A 140 -1.50 16.15 -1.21
CA GLU A 140 -2.32 16.39 -2.40
C GLU A 140 -1.54 16.82 -3.66
N MET A 141 -0.21 16.63 -3.70
CA MET A 141 0.65 17.19 -4.76
C MET A 141 0.13 16.86 -6.17
N PHE A 142 -0.33 15.63 -6.42
CA PHE A 142 -0.88 15.21 -7.71
C PHE A 142 -2.34 14.76 -7.65
N LYS A 143 -3.05 15.13 -6.58
CA LYS A 143 -4.48 14.83 -6.42
C LYS A 143 -5.26 15.22 -7.68
N GLY A 144 -6.21 14.41 -8.13
CA GLY A 144 -7.09 14.70 -9.27
C GLY A 144 -6.37 14.89 -10.61
N ALA A 145 -5.10 14.49 -10.75
CA ALA A 145 -4.45 14.39 -12.05
C ALA A 145 -4.97 13.15 -12.79
N GLU A 146 -6.22 13.22 -13.26
CA GLU A 146 -6.99 12.07 -13.75
C GLU A 146 -6.39 11.36 -14.97
N ASN A 147 -5.43 11.99 -15.67
CA ASN A 147 -4.73 11.40 -16.81
C ASN A 147 -3.29 10.97 -16.48
N LEU A 148 -2.78 11.26 -15.29
CA LEU A 148 -1.42 10.96 -14.89
C LEU A 148 -1.23 9.45 -14.75
N THR A 149 -0.39 8.86 -15.60
CA THR A 149 -0.11 7.42 -15.63
C THR A 149 1.26 7.06 -15.09
N THR A 150 2.22 7.99 -15.17
CA THR A 150 3.64 7.71 -14.92
C THR A 150 4.32 8.90 -14.25
N ILE A 151 5.18 8.60 -13.26
CA ILE A 151 6.06 9.57 -12.63
C ILE A 151 7.48 9.03 -12.66
N GLU A 152 8.39 9.84 -13.18
CA GLU A 152 9.82 9.59 -13.22
C GLU A 152 10.52 10.57 -12.27
N GLY A 153 11.54 10.11 -11.57
CA GLY A 153 12.37 11.00 -10.75
C GLY A 153 11.92 11.16 -9.28
N LEU A 154 11.17 10.22 -8.71
CA LEU A 154 10.74 10.34 -7.29
C LEU A 154 11.91 10.44 -6.30
N GLN A 155 13.08 9.88 -6.62
CA GLN A 155 14.33 10.03 -5.84
C GLN A 155 14.81 11.48 -5.68
N HIS A 156 14.29 12.40 -6.50
CA HIS A 156 14.63 13.81 -6.42
C HIS A 156 13.81 14.55 -5.36
N LEU A 157 12.75 13.97 -4.81
CA LEU A 157 12.03 14.56 -3.68
C LEU A 157 12.79 14.28 -2.38
N LYS A 158 13.39 15.32 -1.80
CA LYS A 158 14.26 15.20 -0.62
C LYS A 158 13.81 16.13 0.49
N THR A 159 14.11 15.79 1.74
CA THR A 159 13.91 16.74 2.85
C THR A 159 15.08 17.70 2.97
N ILE A 160 14.82 18.96 3.34
CA ILE A 160 15.91 19.89 3.64
C ILE A 160 16.70 19.47 4.91
N LYS A 161 18.01 19.73 4.92
CA LYS A 161 18.90 19.33 6.03
C LYS A 161 18.47 19.84 7.42
N ARG A 162 17.87 21.02 7.48
CA ARG A 162 17.42 21.64 8.75
C ARG A 162 16.10 21.08 9.29
N MET A 163 15.40 20.26 8.51
CA MET A 163 14.15 19.64 8.96
C MET A 163 14.45 18.72 10.13
N LYS A 164 13.68 18.84 11.23
CA LYS A 164 13.90 18.01 12.42
C LYS A 164 13.80 16.52 12.07
N SER A 165 14.57 15.68 12.74
CA SER A 165 14.58 14.23 12.50
C SER A 165 13.28 13.54 12.92
N ASP A 166 12.52 14.13 13.84
CA ASP A 166 11.23 13.63 14.31
C ASP A 166 10.02 14.17 13.51
N ALA A 167 10.27 15.04 12.53
CA ALA A 167 9.24 15.58 11.65
C ALA A 167 8.52 14.44 10.90
N ILE A 168 7.21 14.57 10.79
CA ILE A 168 6.35 13.63 10.07
C ILE A 168 6.12 14.17 8.66
N ILE A 169 6.45 13.39 7.64
CA ILE A 169 6.19 13.73 6.24
C ILE A 169 4.76 13.31 5.88
N TRP A 170 4.01 14.23 5.28
CA TRP A 170 2.61 14.01 4.93
C TRP A 170 2.49 13.77 3.42
N LEU A 171 2.18 12.54 3.03
CA LEU A 171 1.87 12.15 1.65
C LEU A 171 0.37 11.98 1.43
N ASN A 172 -0.47 12.52 2.32
CA ASN A 172 -1.92 12.31 2.24
C ASN A 172 -2.45 12.74 0.88
N SER A 173 -3.31 11.92 0.31
CA SER A 173 -3.96 12.17 -0.97
C SER A 173 -3.00 12.51 -2.13
N MET A 174 -1.71 12.20 -2.03
CA MET A 174 -0.71 12.66 -3.01
C MET A 174 -1.05 12.22 -4.44
N PHE A 175 -1.66 11.05 -4.60
CA PHE A 175 -2.07 10.45 -5.87
C PHE A 175 -3.58 10.14 -5.93
N GLU A 176 -4.38 10.75 -5.06
CA GLU A 176 -5.84 10.54 -5.01
C GLU A 176 -6.47 10.90 -6.37
N GLY A 177 -7.31 10.02 -6.92
CA GLY A 177 -8.02 10.26 -8.18
C GLY A 177 -7.13 10.33 -9.44
N THR A 178 -5.90 9.84 -9.37
CA THR A 178 -5.00 9.75 -10.54
C THR A 178 -5.30 8.52 -11.41
N ASN A 179 -4.58 8.35 -12.51
CA ASN A 179 -4.63 7.15 -13.35
C ASN A 179 -3.28 6.41 -13.38
N ILE A 180 -2.53 6.46 -12.28
CA ILE A 180 -1.19 5.90 -12.19
C ILE A 180 -1.27 4.40 -12.45
N GLN A 181 -0.46 3.89 -13.39
CA GLN A 181 -0.42 2.45 -13.71
C GLN A 181 0.90 1.80 -13.29
N ASN A 182 1.93 2.60 -13.05
CA ASN A 182 3.22 2.12 -12.59
C ASN A 182 3.87 3.21 -11.75
N ILE A 183 4.25 2.86 -10.53
CA ILE A 183 4.95 3.74 -9.62
C ILE A 183 5.87 2.92 -8.73
N ASP A 184 7.11 3.38 -8.64
CA ASP A 184 8.11 2.86 -7.72
C ASP A 184 8.36 3.89 -6.63
N CYS A 185 7.69 3.72 -5.48
CA CYS A 185 7.84 4.61 -4.34
C CYS A 185 9.05 4.25 -3.47
N SER A 186 9.78 3.16 -3.74
CA SER A 186 10.98 2.80 -2.95
C SER A 186 12.12 3.80 -3.07
N GLN A 187 12.05 4.65 -4.09
CA GLN A 187 12.98 5.74 -4.34
C GLN A 187 12.76 6.95 -3.42
N LEU A 188 11.64 7.00 -2.68
CA LEU A 188 11.38 8.07 -1.72
C LEU A 188 12.27 7.89 -0.48
N ASP A 189 13.27 8.75 -0.34
CA ASP A 189 14.13 8.83 0.84
C ASP A 189 13.97 10.19 1.54
N PHE A 190 13.24 10.16 2.66
CA PHE A 190 13.05 11.32 3.52
C PHE A 190 13.96 11.33 4.75
N GLY A 191 15.13 10.69 4.66
CA GLY A 191 16.14 10.65 5.72
C GLY A 191 15.66 9.88 6.95
N GLY A 192 14.94 8.77 6.74
CA GLY A 192 14.42 7.90 7.80
C GLY A 192 13.27 8.48 8.63
N ARG A 193 12.66 9.59 8.19
CA ARG A 193 11.52 10.22 8.88
C ARG A 193 10.26 9.39 8.75
N ARG A 194 9.36 9.57 9.73
CA ARG A 194 8.03 8.95 9.73
C ARG A 194 7.16 9.53 8.63
N ILE A 195 6.34 8.69 8.00
CA ILE A 195 5.50 9.05 6.86
C ILE A 195 4.03 8.71 7.18
N ILE A 196 3.13 9.64 6.87
CA ILE A 196 1.68 9.40 6.85
C ILE A 196 1.21 9.33 5.41
N THR A 197 0.42 8.31 5.08
CA THR A 197 0.01 7.95 3.72
C THR A 197 -1.50 7.87 3.52
N ASP A 198 -2.28 8.54 4.39
CA ASP A 198 -3.74 8.42 4.33
C ASP A 198 -4.30 8.89 2.99
N ASP A 199 -5.28 8.14 2.46
CA ASP A 199 -5.93 8.40 1.17
C ASP A 199 -4.96 8.53 -0.02
N MET A 200 -3.69 8.12 0.10
CA MET A 200 -2.63 8.47 -0.85
C MET A 200 -2.96 8.08 -2.30
N PHE A 201 -3.57 6.93 -2.53
CA PHE A 201 -4.04 6.45 -3.84
C PHE A 201 -5.56 6.34 -3.92
N ARG A 202 -6.30 6.94 -2.99
CA ARG A 202 -7.77 6.82 -2.95
C ARG A 202 -8.40 7.21 -4.28
N GLY A 203 -9.32 6.38 -4.78
CA GLY A 203 -10.02 6.62 -6.05
C GLY A 203 -9.12 6.63 -7.29
N ALA A 204 -7.84 6.25 -7.17
CA ALA A 204 -6.96 6.11 -8.32
C ALA A 204 -7.47 4.99 -9.23
N LYS A 205 -7.25 5.15 -10.54
CA LYS A 205 -7.74 4.26 -11.60
C LYS A 205 -6.69 3.23 -12.02
N SER A 206 -5.76 2.90 -11.12
CA SER A 206 -4.78 1.83 -11.35
C SER A 206 -5.49 0.49 -11.52
N VAL A 207 -5.06 -0.31 -12.50
CA VAL A 207 -5.62 -1.65 -12.72
C VAL A 207 -4.79 -2.72 -12.01
N ASP A 208 -3.47 -2.59 -12.04
CA ASP A 208 -2.52 -3.57 -11.50
C ASP A 208 -1.39 -2.84 -10.76
N LEU A 209 -1.28 -3.10 -9.46
CA LEU A 209 -0.22 -2.62 -8.57
C LEU A 209 0.60 -3.78 -7.99
N SER A 210 0.70 -4.90 -8.70
CA SER A 210 1.57 -6.03 -8.32
C SER A 210 3.05 -5.70 -8.27
N LYS A 211 3.47 -4.61 -8.94
CA LYS A 211 4.84 -4.10 -8.93
C LYS A 211 5.02 -2.87 -8.02
N LEU A 212 4.00 -2.50 -7.25
CA LEU A 212 4.12 -1.40 -6.30
C LEU A 212 5.23 -1.74 -5.30
N ASN A 213 6.16 -0.82 -5.15
CA ASN A 213 7.22 -0.92 -4.16
C ASN A 213 7.16 0.33 -3.28
N PHE A 214 7.01 0.14 -1.97
CA PHE A 214 6.74 1.23 -1.02
C PHE A 214 7.57 1.07 0.26
N PRO A 215 8.19 2.15 0.78
CA PRO A 215 9.03 2.11 1.98
C PRO A 215 8.18 2.07 3.26
N PHE A 216 7.51 0.94 3.50
CA PHE A 216 6.62 0.74 4.65
C PHE A 216 7.33 0.78 6.01
N ASP A 217 8.64 0.61 6.05
CA ASP A 217 9.46 0.68 7.27
C ASP A 217 9.44 2.06 7.94
N HIS A 218 9.07 3.10 7.17
CA HIS A 218 8.90 4.47 7.64
C HIS A 218 7.44 4.91 7.81
N VAL A 219 6.48 4.12 7.37
CA VAL A 219 5.05 4.49 7.43
C VAL A 219 4.51 4.27 8.85
N ILE A 220 3.76 5.27 9.35
CA ILE A 220 3.09 5.20 10.65
C ILE A 220 1.57 5.10 10.54
N GLU A 221 0.96 5.67 9.50
CA GLU A 221 -0.50 5.65 9.26
C GLU A 221 -0.78 5.50 7.75
N ALA A 222 -1.75 4.64 7.41
CA ALA A 222 -2.13 4.32 6.04
C ALA A 222 -3.66 4.11 5.91
N HIS A 223 -4.43 4.99 6.52
CA HIS A 223 -5.90 4.97 6.43
C HIS A 223 -6.35 5.20 4.99
N ASP A 224 -7.33 4.44 4.51
CA ASP A 224 -7.93 4.66 3.18
C ASP A 224 -6.91 4.68 2.01
N MET A 225 -5.68 4.18 2.20
CA MET A 225 -4.55 4.43 1.30
C MET A 225 -4.85 4.03 -0.15
N PHE A 226 -5.57 2.93 -0.35
CA PHE A 226 -6.01 2.42 -1.65
C PHE A 226 -7.54 2.38 -1.78
N SER A 227 -8.30 3.10 -0.94
CA SER A 227 -9.76 2.97 -0.93
C SER A 227 -10.41 3.51 -2.21
N ASP A 228 -11.61 3.00 -2.51
CA ASP A 228 -12.41 3.37 -3.68
C ASP A 228 -11.66 3.24 -5.04
N MET A 229 -10.62 2.43 -5.13
CA MET A 229 -9.92 2.13 -6.38
C MET A 229 -10.74 1.12 -7.22
N LYS A 230 -11.86 1.60 -7.79
CA LYS A 230 -12.89 0.78 -8.47
C LYS A 230 -12.39 -0.07 -9.65
N GLN A 231 -11.17 0.16 -10.13
CA GLN A 231 -10.56 -0.58 -11.25
C GLN A 231 -9.40 -1.48 -10.83
N LEU A 232 -8.94 -1.39 -9.57
CA LEU A 232 -7.82 -2.17 -9.08
C LEU A 232 -8.20 -3.64 -9.04
N GLN A 233 -7.47 -4.48 -9.76
CA GLN A 233 -7.69 -5.93 -9.81
C GLN A 233 -6.68 -6.67 -8.95
N LYS A 234 -5.44 -6.18 -8.87
CA LYS A 234 -4.33 -6.85 -8.21
C LYS A 234 -3.40 -5.86 -7.53
N ILE A 235 -2.93 -6.20 -6.35
CA ILE A 235 -1.90 -5.44 -5.63
C ILE A 235 -0.98 -6.38 -4.85
N SER A 236 0.29 -6.01 -4.74
CA SER A 236 1.26 -6.69 -3.87
C SER A 236 1.85 -5.70 -2.86
N LEU A 237 1.82 -6.07 -1.58
CA LEU A 237 2.43 -5.33 -0.48
C LEU A 237 3.66 -6.10 0.03
N THR A 238 4.68 -6.17 -0.83
CA THR A 238 5.96 -6.84 -0.60
C THR A 238 7.10 -6.03 -1.20
N HIS A 239 8.30 -6.21 -0.65
CA HIS A 239 9.53 -5.72 -1.22
C HIS A 239 10.35 -6.91 -1.74
N GLU A 240 10.59 -6.98 -3.05
CA GLU A 240 11.32 -8.08 -3.70
C GLU A 240 10.77 -9.49 -3.38
N GLY A 241 9.45 -9.60 -3.15
CA GLY A 241 8.78 -10.85 -2.80
C GLY A 241 9.00 -11.32 -1.35
N LYS A 242 9.66 -10.52 -0.51
CA LYS A 242 9.94 -10.80 0.90
C LYS A 242 8.96 -10.10 1.83
N GLU A 243 8.86 -10.61 3.05
CA GLU A 243 8.18 -9.93 4.15
C GLU A 243 8.72 -8.50 4.32
N THR A 244 7.82 -7.54 4.38
CA THR A 244 8.12 -6.12 4.59
C THR A 244 7.68 -5.75 6.00
N VAL A 245 8.61 -5.29 6.84
CA VAL A 245 8.34 -4.95 8.23
C VAL A 245 8.04 -3.46 8.35
N ALA A 246 6.89 -3.12 8.91
CA ALA A 246 6.43 -1.76 9.17
C ALA A 246 6.36 -1.52 10.68
N PRO A 247 7.50 -1.28 11.36
CA PRO A 247 7.55 -1.24 12.82
C PRO A 247 6.80 -0.03 13.38
N GLY A 248 6.65 1.05 12.62
CA GLY A 248 5.93 2.25 13.03
C GLY A 248 4.43 2.25 12.74
N LEU A 249 3.95 1.32 11.91
CA LEU A 249 2.58 1.33 11.39
C LEU A 249 1.57 0.97 12.48
N THR A 250 0.66 1.88 12.78
CA THR A 250 -0.36 1.72 13.84
C THR A 250 -1.77 1.56 13.32
N ALA A 251 -2.08 1.99 12.09
CA ALA A 251 -3.43 1.93 11.56
C ALA A 251 -3.48 1.73 10.04
N ILE A 252 -4.36 0.82 9.62
CA ILE A 252 -4.63 0.44 8.22
C ILE A 252 -6.13 0.42 7.92
N ASP A 253 -6.93 1.21 8.66
CA ASP A 253 -8.38 1.19 8.49
C ASP A 253 -8.77 1.56 7.07
N ARG A 254 -9.75 0.84 6.52
CA ARG A 254 -10.34 1.11 5.20
C ARG A 254 -9.33 1.11 4.05
N MET A 255 -8.13 0.54 4.22
CA MET A 255 -7.06 0.60 3.23
C MET A 255 -7.51 0.18 1.82
N PHE A 256 -8.38 -0.82 1.70
CA PHE A 256 -8.99 -1.29 0.44
C PHE A 256 -10.53 -1.18 0.45
N ASP A 257 -11.11 -0.31 1.29
CA ASP A 257 -12.57 -0.16 1.35
C ASP A 257 -13.12 0.32 0.01
N GLY A 258 -14.09 -0.41 -0.53
CA GLY A 258 -14.72 -0.07 -1.79
C GLY A 258 -13.92 -0.47 -3.04
N ASP A 259 -12.90 -1.32 -2.93
CA ASP A 259 -12.15 -1.82 -4.09
C ASP A 259 -12.90 -2.95 -4.79
N GLU A 260 -14.01 -2.58 -5.43
CA GLU A 260 -15.02 -3.52 -5.92
C GLU A 260 -14.49 -4.51 -6.98
N ALA A 261 -13.42 -4.15 -7.69
CA ALA A 261 -12.78 -4.98 -8.72
C ALA A 261 -11.58 -5.80 -8.21
N LEU A 262 -11.16 -5.64 -6.94
CA LEU A 262 -9.97 -6.30 -6.40
C LEU A 262 -10.21 -7.81 -6.36
N GLN A 263 -9.40 -8.58 -7.10
CA GLN A 263 -9.51 -10.03 -7.22
C GLN A 263 -8.49 -10.76 -6.34
N SER A 264 -7.27 -10.22 -6.23
CA SER A 264 -6.18 -10.84 -5.48
C SER A 264 -5.27 -9.80 -4.84
N ILE A 265 -4.83 -10.10 -3.62
CA ILE A 265 -3.81 -9.34 -2.90
C ILE A 265 -2.69 -10.28 -2.46
N GLU A 266 -1.44 -9.88 -2.66
CA GLU A 266 -0.30 -10.48 -1.97
C GLU A 266 0.04 -9.63 -0.73
N TRP A 267 -0.35 -10.12 0.45
CA TRP A 267 -0.08 -9.45 1.72
C TRP A 267 1.16 -10.04 2.39
N LYS A 268 2.28 -9.31 2.38
CA LYS A 268 3.51 -9.66 3.12
C LYS A 268 3.96 -8.53 4.04
N LEU A 269 3.01 -7.69 4.44
CA LEU A 269 3.24 -6.55 5.32
C LEU A 269 3.07 -6.96 6.79
N ARG A 270 4.16 -6.91 7.54
CA ARG A 270 4.17 -7.20 8.98
C ARG A 270 4.24 -5.91 9.79
N GLY A 271 3.17 -5.57 10.48
CA GLY A 271 3.08 -4.39 11.35
C GLY A 271 2.85 -4.78 12.81
N PRO A 272 3.91 -4.99 13.63
CA PRO A 272 3.76 -5.48 15.01
C PRO A 272 3.00 -4.50 15.93
N ASN A 273 2.83 -3.25 15.51
CA ASN A 273 2.18 -2.19 16.29
C ASN A 273 0.81 -1.76 15.75
N ILE A 274 0.25 -2.47 14.76
CA ILE A 274 -1.07 -2.16 14.19
C ILE A 274 -2.14 -2.35 15.27
N ARG A 275 -2.95 -1.32 15.49
CA ARG A 275 -4.06 -1.34 16.45
C ARG A 275 -5.42 -1.54 15.82
N SER A 276 -5.55 -1.15 14.55
CA SER A 276 -6.84 -1.10 13.86
C SER A 276 -6.71 -1.50 12.39
N ALA A 277 -7.59 -2.40 11.99
CA ALA A 277 -7.81 -2.88 10.62
C ALA A 277 -9.31 -2.88 10.28
N LYS A 278 -10.04 -1.87 10.77
CA LYS A 278 -11.48 -1.73 10.53
C LYS A 278 -11.75 -1.60 9.04
N SER A 279 -12.71 -2.36 8.56
CA SER A 279 -13.18 -2.29 7.17
C SER A 279 -12.06 -2.46 6.14
N LEU A 280 -10.99 -3.19 6.47
CA LEU A 280 -9.77 -3.28 5.66
C LEU A 280 -10.05 -3.63 4.20
N PHE A 281 -10.98 -4.57 3.96
CA PHE A 281 -11.44 -5.02 2.64
C PHE A 281 -12.96 -4.85 2.47
N ASN A 282 -13.61 -3.96 3.23
CA ASN A 282 -15.06 -3.78 3.11
C ASN A 282 -15.46 -3.44 1.66
N ASN A 283 -16.53 -4.05 1.16
CA ASN A 283 -16.98 -3.92 -0.24
C ASN A 283 -15.96 -4.34 -1.32
N CYS A 284 -14.96 -5.18 -1.02
CA CYS A 284 -14.13 -5.85 -2.03
C CYS A 284 -14.92 -6.99 -2.70
N LYS A 285 -15.91 -6.63 -3.53
CA LYS A 285 -16.92 -7.55 -4.08
C LYS A 285 -16.35 -8.66 -4.96
N SER A 286 -15.18 -8.45 -5.57
CA SER A 286 -14.53 -9.41 -6.47
C SER A 286 -13.43 -10.25 -5.80
N LEU A 287 -13.09 -9.99 -4.53
CA LEU A 287 -12.00 -10.68 -3.85
C LEU A 287 -12.43 -12.12 -3.57
N THR A 288 -11.70 -13.10 -4.09
CA THR A 288 -12.08 -14.53 -3.97
C THR A 288 -11.36 -15.24 -2.84
N ALA A 289 -10.12 -14.84 -2.56
CA ALA A 289 -9.30 -15.41 -1.49
C ALA A 289 -8.36 -14.35 -0.91
N VAL A 290 -8.02 -14.49 0.36
CA VAL A 290 -7.05 -13.62 1.03
C VAL A 290 -6.21 -14.41 2.03
N ASN A 291 -4.90 -14.20 2.00
CA ASN A 291 -3.98 -14.66 3.03
C ASN A 291 -3.41 -13.43 3.74
N LEU A 292 -3.65 -13.31 5.05
CA LEU A 292 -3.08 -12.25 5.90
C LEU A 292 -2.22 -12.83 7.02
N ASP A 293 -1.56 -13.97 6.82
CA ASP A 293 -0.76 -14.63 7.85
C ASP A 293 0.43 -13.76 8.32
N ALA A 294 0.84 -12.77 7.51
CA ALA A 294 1.85 -11.76 7.87
C ALA A 294 1.28 -10.57 8.66
N LEU A 295 -0.05 -10.39 8.73
CA LEU A 295 -0.71 -9.36 9.53
C LEU A 295 -0.71 -9.74 11.01
N GLN A 296 0.45 -9.61 11.64
CA GLN A 296 0.69 -9.99 13.03
C GLN A 296 0.87 -8.74 13.90
N SER A 297 -0.02 -8.56 14.89
CA SER A 297 0.17 -7.56 15.94
C SER A 297 -0.53 -7.95 17.24
N GLU A 298 0.25 -7.95 18.33
CA GLU A 298 -0.23 -8.06 19.73
C GLU A 298 -0.95 -6.79 20.21
N LYS A 299 -1.24 -5.83 19.32
CA LYS A 299 -1.95 -4.59 19.66
C LYS A 299 -3.23 -4.42 18.85
N LEU A 300 -3.55 -5.36 17.98
CA LEU A 300 -4.70 -5.27 17.10
C LEU A 300 -5.98 -5.43 17.93
N GLU A 301 -6.75 -4.37 18.10
CA GLU A 301 -7.97 -4.38 18.94
C GLU A 301 -9.24 -4.30 18.09
N LEU A 302 -9.13 -3.78 16.87
CA LEU A 302 -10.26 -3.32 16.08
C LEU A 302 -10.27 -3.93 14.68
N VAL A 303 -11.26 -4.78 14.41
CA VAL A 303 -11.42 -5.52 13.14
C VAL A 303 -12.84 -5.44 12.58
N THR A 304 -13.66 -4.50 13.06
CA THR A 304 -15.03 -4.26 12.62
C THR A 304 -15.15 -4.24 11.10
N ALA A 305 -16.09 -5.01 10.55
CA ALA A 305 -16.42 -5.04 9.12
C ALA A 305 -15.24 -5.34 8.17
N MET A 306 -14.17 -5.98 8.65
CA MET A 306 -12.92 -6.19 7.89
C MET A 306 -13.15 -6.78 6.49
N PHE A 307 -14.09 -7.72 6.34
CA PHE A 307 -14.47 -8.34 5.07
C PHE A 307 -15.96 -8.15 4.73
N ALA A 308 -16.63 -7.16 5.33
CA ALA A 308 -18.04 -6.94 5.09
C ALA A 308 -18.31 -6.68 3.59
N ASN A 309 -19.37 -7.28 3.06
CA ASN A 309 -19.78 -7.19 1.65
C ASN A 309 -18.75 -7.72 0.62
N CYS A 310 -17.75 -8.51 1.03
CA CYS A 310 -16.89 -9.28 0.12
C CYS A 310 -17.63 -10.47 -0.49
N ARG A 311 -18.58 -10.21 -1.39
CA ARG A 311 -19.56 -11.22 -1.88
C ARG A 311 -18.96 -12.39 -2.67
N SER A 312 -17.71 -12.29 -3.10
CA SER A 312 -17.00 -13.37 -3.80
C SER A 312 -15.99 -14.10 -2.91
N LEU A 313 -15.77 -13.67 -1.66
CA LEU A 313 -14.71 -14.20 -0.81
C LEU A 313 -15.07 -15.59 -0.30
N ARG A 314 -14.30 -16.58 -0.74
CA ARG A 314 -14.46 -18.00 -0.40
C ARG A 314 -13.41 -18.50 0.57
N SER A 315 -12.18 -18.00 0.46
CA SER A 315 -11.07 -18.49 1.29
C SER A 315 -10.38 -17.36 2.05
N VAL A 316 -10.17 -17.56 3.35
CA VAL A 316 -9.51 -16.60 4.23
C VAL A 316 -8.51 -17.34 5.12
N SER A 317 -7.23 -16.97 5.05
CA SER A 317 -6.17 -17.46 5.95
C SER A 317 -5.67 -16.34 6.86
N LEU A 318 -5.72 -16.59 8.16
CA LEU A 318 -5.31 -15.69 9.24
C LEU A 318 -4.52 -16.46 10.32
N GLN A 319 -3.62 -17.35 9.94
CA GLN A 319 -2.98 -18.34 10.84
C GLN A 319 -2.28 -17.71 12.06
N ASN A 320 -1.77 -16.48 11.92
CA ASN A 320 -1.06 -15.79 13.00
C ASN A 320 -1.83 -14.55 13.50
N PHE A 321 -3.14 -14.51 13.27
CA PHE A 321 -3.99 -13.36 13.57
C PHE A 321 -4.63 -13.51 14.95
N LEU A 322 -4.05 -12.81 15.92
CA LEU A 322 -4.49 -12.85 17.32
C LEU A 322 -4.79 -11.43 17.81
N PRO A 323 -5.91 -10.82 17.38
CA PRO A 323 -6.31 -9.54 17.92
C PRO A 323 -6.65 -9.67 19.42
N HIS A 324 -6.49 -8.58 20.17
CA HIS A 324 -6.96 -8.43 21.53
C HIS A 324 -8.34 -7.76 21.53
N ILE A 325 -9.35 -8.45 21.01
CA ILE A 325 -10.71 -7.91 20.95
C ILE A 325 -11.25 -7.74 22.37
N ASN A 326 -11.73 -6.54 22.69
CA ASN A 326 -12.44 -6.33 23.94
C ASN A 326 -13.85 -6.95 23.82
N ILE A 327 -14.03 -8.15 24.38
CA ILE A 327 -15.31 -8.89 24.34
C ILE A 327 -16.49 -8.10 24.95
N TYR A 328 -16.24 -7.12 25.82
CA TYR A 328 -17.28 -6.24 26.36
C TYR A 328 -17.66 -5.09 25.40
N LYS A 329 -16.88 -4.90 24.33
CA LYS A 329 -17.09 -3.92 23.25
C LYS A 329 -17.28 -4.64 21.93
N LEU A 330 -18.38 -5.39 21.80
CA LEU A 330 -18.74 -6.17 20.60
C LEU A 330 -18.72 -5.40 19.27
N GLN A 331 -18.79 -4.06 19.33
CA GLN A 331 -18.59 -3.20 18.16
C GLN A 331 -17.20 -3.35 17.51
N ASP A 332 -16.20 -3.84 18.24
CA ASP A 332 -14.80 -3.92 17.82
C ASP A 332 -14.56 -5.05 16.79
N SER A 333 -15.46 -6.05 16.70
CA SER A 333 -15.45 -7.14 15.71
C SER A 333 -16.77 -7.28 14.92
N LYS A 334 -17.73 -6.38 15.14
CA LYS A 334 -19.04 -6.42 14.49
C LYS A 334 -18.90 -6.48 12.97
N ASP A 335 -19.75 -7.28 12.33
CA ASP A 335 -19.89 -7.39 10.87
C ASP A 335 -18.63 -7.93 10.17
N PHE A 336 -17.70 -8.58 10.88
CA PHE A 336 -16.40 -9.06 10.37
C PHE A 336 -16.51 -9.75 8.99
N LEU A 337 -17.42 -10.74 8.87
CA LEU A 337 -17.74 -11.44 7.62
C LEU A 337 -19.16 -11.13 7.08
N TYR A 338 -19.75 -9.99 7.43
CA TYR A 338 -21.13 -9.67 7.03
C TYR A 338 -21.29 -9.74 5.50
N LYS A 339 -22.11 -10.69 5.01
CA LYS A 339 -22.32 -10.97 3.57
C LYS A 339 -21.06 -11.42 2.81
N ALA A 340 -20.06 -11.97 3.49
CA ALA A 340 -18.94 -12.69 2.88
C ALA A 340 -19.22 -14.21 2.98
N PRO A 341 -19.39 -14.92 1.85
CA PRO A 341 -19.68 -16.36 1.84
C PRO A 341 -18.39 -17.19 1.96
N VAL A 342 -17.68 -17.05 3.08
CA VAL A 342 -16.43 -17.79 3.33
C VAL A 342 -16.76 -19.27 3.53
N GLU A 343 -16.10 -20.11 2.75
CA GLU A 343 -16.22 -21.57 2.73
C GLU A 343 -14.97 -22.20 3.36
N ASP A 344 -13.78 -21.62 3.15
CA ASP A 344 -12.52 -22.03 3.76
C ASP A 344 -12.00 -20.94 4.71
N PHE A 345 -11.91 -21.21 6.00
CA PHE A 345 -11.44 -20.25 6.99
C PHE A 345 -10.37 -20.86 7.90
N ILE A 346 -9.14 -20.35 7.82
CA ILE A 346 -8.00 -20.81 8.61
C ILE A 346 -7.67 -19.74 9.67
N VAL A 347 -7.83 -20.07 10.94
CA VAL A 347 -7.66 -19.13 12.06
C VAL A 347 -7.15 -19.84 13.32
N PRO A 348 -6.54 -19.12 14.29
CA PRO A 348 -6.29 -19.67 15.61
C PRO A 348 -7.60 -19.96 16.38
N HIS A 349 -7.62 -21.04 17.16
CA HIS A 349 -8.73 -21.39 18.05
C HIS A 349 -9.09 -20.24 18.99
N GLN A 350 -8.08 -19.55 19.55
CA GLN A 350 -8.30 -18.39 20.40
C GLN A 350 -9.08 -17.27 19.70
N PHE A 351 -8.84 -17.03 18.41
CA PHE A 351 -9.54 -15.98 17.67
C PHE A 351 -11.01 -16.33 17.44
N LEU A 352 -11.33 -17.61 17.18
CA LEU A 352 -12.72 -18.07 17.07
C LEU A 352 -13.50 -17.81 18.35
N ASN A 353 -12.91 -18.11 19.51
CA ASN A 353 -13.51 -17.84 20.83
C ASN A 353 -13.78 -16.34 21.07
N GLN A 354 -12.98 -15.44 20.49
CA GLN A 354 -13.25 -14.00 20.59
C GLN A 354 -14.37 -13.52 19.66
N LEU A 355 -14.61 -14.23 18.55
CA LEU A 355 -15.66 -13.91 17.59
C LEU A 355 -17.04 -14.46 18.00
N TYR A 356 -17.07 -15.45 18.89
CA TYR A 356 -18.30 -16.13 19.30
C TYR A 356 -18.53 -16.04 20.81
N ASP A 357 -19.63 -15.42 21.22
CA ASP A 357 -20.07 -15.41 22.62
C ASP A 357 -21.03 -16.58 22.87
N VAL A 358 -20.48 -17.72 23.30
CA VAL A 358 -21.24 -18.96 23.58
C VAL A 358 -22.34 -18.74 24.62
N SER A 359 -22.17 -17.76 25.52
CA SER A 359 -23.17 -17.43 26.55
C SER A 359 -24.40 -16.69 26.01
N ASN A 360 -24.29 -16.13 24.81
CA ASN A 360 -25.32 -15.32 24.19
C ASN A 360 -25.52 -15.72 22.72
N LYS A 361 -26.29 -16.80 22.51
CA LYS A 361 -26.73 -17.37 21.23
C LYS A 361 -27.46 -16.40 20.26
N ASN A 362 -27.45 -15.09 20.51
CA ASN A 362 -27.98 -14.04 19.63
C ASN A 362 -26.87 -13.14 19.05
N ARG A 363 -25.58 -13.51 19.18
CA ARG A 363 -24.42 -12.66 18.84
C ARG A 363 -23.61 -13.17 17.64
N TYR A 364 -24.27 -13.61 16.58
CA TYR A 364 -23.66 -14.08 15.33
C TYR A 364 -23.08 -12.98 14.42
N TYR A 365 -22.61 -11.86 14.98
CA TYR A 365 -22.29 -10.67 14.20
C TYR A 365 -21.02 -10.78 13.35
N ALA A 366 -20.18 -11.80 13.57
CA ALA A 366 -18.86 -11.89 12.93
C ALA A 366 -18.69 -13.06 11.95
N PHE A 367 -19.49 -14.12 12.07
CA PHE A 367 -19.38 -15.32 11.22
C PHE A 367 -20.16 -15.17 9.89
N PRO A 368 -19.87 -16.01 8.89
CA PRO A 368 -20.61 -16.04 7.63
C PRO A 368 -22.10 -16.11 7.93
N PHE A 369 -22.85 -15.23 7.26
CA PHE A 369 -24.26 -14.99 7.53
C PHE A 369 -25.07 -16.30 7.55
N GLU A 370 -25.60 -16.62 8.72
CA GLU A 370 -26.36 -17.81 9.06
C GLU A 370 -27.65 -17.98 8.25
N ARG A 371 -28.02 -19.25 8.05
CA ARG A 371 -29.41 -19.68 8.29
C ARG A 371 -29.55 -21.02 9.01
N ASN A 372 -28.55 -21.89 9.01
CA ASN A 372 -28.65 -23.21 9.63
C ASN A 372 -27.52 -23.40 10.65
N ALA A 373 -27.90 -23.71 11.89
CA ALA A 373 -26.99 -24.21 12.93
C ALA A 373 -26.44 -25.62 12.61
N ASP A 374 -26.84 -26.18 11.46
CA ASP A 374 -26.52 -27.51 10.97
C ASP A 374 -25.38 -27.52 9.93
N ASP A 375 -24.80 -26.35 9.59
CA ASP A 375 -23.62 -26.29 8.70
C ASP A 375 -22.43 -26.95 9.42
N GLU A 376 -22.04 -28.13 8.96
CA GLU A 376 -20.91 -28.89 9.48
C GLU A 376 -19.59 -28.32 8.96
N TRP A 377 -18.61 -28.26 9.85
CA TRP A 377 -17.26 -27.79 9.54
C TRP A 377 -16.27 -28.93 9.71
N GLU A 378 -15.40 -29.12 8.72
CA GLU A 378 -14.32 -30.12 8.79
C GLU A 378 -12.99 -29.50 9.21
N TRP A 379 -12.28 -30.20 10.10
CA TRP A 379 -10.92 -29.87 10.51
C TRP A 379 -9.87 -30.76 9.84
N ILE A 380 -8.69 -30.15 9.60
CA ILE A 380 -7.49 -30.84 9.15
C ILE A 380 -6.32 -30.38 10.02
N GLU A 381 -5.83 -31.26 10.90
CA GLU A 381 -4.63 -30.99 11.70
C GLU A 381 -3.38 -30.87 10.81
N GLN A 382 -2.71 -29.72 10.79
CA GLN A 382 -1.45 -29.58 10.04
C GLN A 382 -0.25 -30.21 10.76
N ASN A 383 -0.34 -30.48 12.07
CA ASN A 383 0.81 -30.88 12.91
C ASN A 383 0.66 -32.27 13.57
N ALA A 384 -0.37 -33.05 13.24
CA ALA A 384 -0.56 -34.39 13.78
C ALA A 384 0.39 -35.42 13.20
N ILE A 385 0.73 -36.43 13.99
CA ILE A 385 1.37 -37.65 13.50
C ILE A 385 0.35 -38.53 12.75
N GLU A 386 -0.94 -38.42 13.09
CA GLU A 386 -2.10 -38.99 12.39
C GLU A 386 -3.26 -37.96 12.43
N PRO A 387 -3.60 -37.28 11.33
CA PRO A 387 -4.69 -36.30 11.34
C PRO A 387 -6.03 -37.03 11.51
N GLU A 388 -6.71 -36.83 12.64
CA GLU A 388 -8.09 -37.32 12.81
C GLU A 388 -9.05 -36.35 12.12
N GLN A 389 -9.77 -36.78 11.08
CA GLN A 389 -10.86 -35.95 10.56
C GLN A 389 -12.04 -36.02 11.54
N LYS A 390 -12.25 -34.94 12.30
CA LYS A 390 -13.45 -34.74 13.12
C LYS A 390 -14.40 -33.79 12.39
N GLN A 391 -15.60 -34.30 12.10
CA GLN A 391 -16.72 -33.53 11.60
C GLN A 391 -17.59 -33.17 12.80
N GLN A 392 -17.67 -31.88 13.11
CA GLN A 392 -18.38 -31.35 14.25
C GLN A 392 -19.02 -30.01 13.85
N THR A 393 -20.07 -29.63 14.56
CA THR A 393 -20.66 -28.30 14.43
C THR A 393 -19.73 -27.23 15.02
N LEU A 394 -19.87 -25.98 14.59
CA LEU A 394 -19.10 -24.87 15.15
C LEU A 394 -19.32 -24.71 16.67
N GLU A 395 -20.54 -24.99 17.16
CA GLU A 395 -20.85 -24.92 18.60
C GLU A 395 -20.12 -26.01 19.40
N GLU A 396 -19.99 -27.22 18.86
CA GLU A 396 -19.24 -28.31 19.50
C GLU A 396 -17.75 -27.97 19.60
N TRP A 397 -17.16 -27.42 18.53
CA TRP A 397 -15.76 -26.99 18.52
C TRP A 397 -15.46 -25.92 19.58
N LEU A 398 -16.31 -24.92 19.71
CA LEU A 398 -16.12 -23.83 20.68
C LEU A 398 -16.31 -24.28 22.15
N LEU A 399 -16.86 -25.46 22.36
CA LEU A 399 -17.07 -26.07 23.67
C LEU A 399 -16.06 -27.19 23.97
N ASP A 400 -15.17 -27.52 23.03
CA ASP A 400 -14.18 -28.57 23.19
C ASP A 400 -12.94 -28.02 23.92
N ASP A 401 -12.76 -28.47 25.17
CA ASP A 401 -11.64 -28.08 26.04
C ASP A 401 -10.31 -28.75 25.61
N ASP A 402 -10.30 -29.63 24.60
CA ASP A 402 -9.10 -30.35 24.15
C ASP A 402 -8.14 -29.48 23.31
N TYR A 403 -8.55 -28.28 22.86
CA TYR A 403 -7.77 -27.41 21.96
C TYR A 403 -7.04 -26.27 22.70
N ASP A 404 -5.75 -26.09 22.41
CA ASP A 404 -4.95 -24.95 22.88
C ASP A 404 -5.30 -23.68 22.09
N ASP A 405 -5.06 -22.52 22.69
CA ASP A 405 -5.27 -21.19 22.09
C ASP A 405 -4.48 -21.02 20.77
N THR A 406 -3.38 -21.78 20.60
CA THR A 406 -2.51 -21.73 19.43
C THR A 406 -2.87 -22.72 18.32
N ASP A 407 -3.84 -23.61 18.56
CA ASP A 407 -4.23 -24.60 17.56
C ASP A 407 -4.91 -23.91 16.37
N LEU A 408 -4.50 -24.30 15.16
CA LEU A 408 -5.09 -23.78 13.93
C LEU A 408 -6.37 -24.55 13.63
N MET A 409 -7.42 -23.76 13.44
CA MET A 409 -8.74 -24.20 13.06
C MET A 409 -8.92 -23.93 11.59
N MET A 410 -8.96 -25.00 10.81
CA MET A 410 -9.47 -24.97 9.45
C MET A 410 -10.94 -25.29 9.52
N LEU A 411 -11.74 -24.38 9.00
CA LEU A 411 -13.17 -24.51 8.90
C LEU A 411 -13.47 -24.59 7.41
N HIS A 412 -13.82 -25.79 6.93
CA HIS A 412 -14.40 -26.00 5.60
C HIS A 412 -15.92 -26.16 5.68
N ARG A 413 -16.68 -25.32 4.97
CA ARG A 413 -18.15 -25.40 4.95
C ARG A 413 -18.59 -26.56 4.07
N ILE A 414 -19.22 -27.57 4.66
CA ILE A 414 -19.87 -28.63 3.90
C ILE A 414 -21.13 -28.04 3.26
N ALA A 415 -21.19 -27.99 1.92
CA ALA A 415 -22.38 -27.54 1.22
C ALA A 415 -23.46 -28.63 1.27
N ASP A 416 -24.69 -28.28 1.66
CA ASP A 416 -25.86 -29.10 1.38
C ASP A 416 -25.99 -29.25 -0.16
N GLU A 417 -25.92 -30.48 -0.67
CA GLU A 417 -26.09 -30.83 -2.11
C GLU A 417 -27.44 -30.40 -2.71
#